data_AF-A0A090DKH0-F1
#
_entry.id   AF-A0A090DKH0-F1
#
_cell.length_a   1.000
_cell.length_b   1.000
_cell.length_c   1.000
_cell.angle_alpha   90.00
_cell.angle_beta   90.00
_cell.angle_gamma   90.00
#
_symmetry.space_group_name_H-M   'P 1'
#
loop_
_entity.id
_entity.type
_entity.pdbx_description
1 polymer ?
#
loop_
_entity_poly.entity_id
_entity_poly.type
_entity_poly.pdbx_seq_one_letter_code
_entity_poly.pdbx_strand_id
1 'polypeptide(L)'
;MLTKTGNVDGAAIKKAIEGRDGKLLSSFYTDDALVRVIDRNNPPSKPREIRGRAAISTFWDDICSRAMTHKVDTTIAEGDSLAFTQACAYPDGTKVFCAAMLELKGGRIARQTVVQAWDE
;
A
#
# COMPACT_ATOMS: atom_id res chain seq x y z
N MET A 1 5.96 -24.07 16.25
CA MET A 1 4.78 -23.20 16.48
C MET A 1 4.77 -22.15 15.38
N LEU A 2 3.90 -22.29 14.37
CA LEU A 2 3.70 -21.20 13.41
C LEU A 2 2.95 -20.10 14.15
N THR A 3 3.64 -19.00 14.42
CA THR A 3 3.04 -17.75 14.88
C THR A 3 1.91 -17.41 13.93
N LYS A 4 0.69 -17.34 14.45
CA LYS A 4 -0.50 -16.86 13.74
C LYS A 4 -0.20 -15.42 13.37
N THR A 5 0.36 -15.18 12.19
CA THR A 5 0.48 -13.84 11.64
C THR A 5 -0.96 -13.34 11.52
N GLY A 6 -1.32 -12.32 12.30
CA GLY A 6 -2.69 -11.80 12.28
C GLY A 6 -3.07 -11.45 10.85
N ASN A 7 -4.30 -11.79 10.46
CA ASN A 7 -4.81 -11.43 9.14
C ASN A 7 -4.71 -9.92 8.96
N VAL A 8 -4.26 -9.50 7.78
CA VAL A 8 -4.26 -8.09 7.39
C VAL A 8 -5.70 -7.60 7.37
N ASP A 9 -5.96 -6.53 8.11
CA ASP A 9 -7.25 -5.83 8.14
C ASP A 9 -7.06 -4.32 7.96
N GLY A 10 -8.18 -3.59 7.89
CA GLY A 10 -8.14 -2.16 7.65
C GLY A 10 -7.49 -1.35 8.76
N ALA A 11 -7.58 -1.80 10.01
CA ALA A 11 -6.97 -1.13 11.14
C ALA A 11 -5.44 -1.31 11.12
N ALA A 12 -4.96 -2.50 10.79
CA ALA A 12 -3.55 -2.80 10.62
C ALA A 12 -2.93 -2.00 9.46
N ILE A 13 -3.61 -1.92 8.32
CA ILE A 13 -3.20 -1.10 7.17
C ILE A 13 -3.12 0.38 7.56
N LYS A 14 -4.19 0.92 8.14
CA LYS A 14 -4.23 2.33 8.59
C LYS A 14 -3.07 2.64 9.53
N LYS A 15 -2.86 1.82 10.55
CA LYS A 15 -1.77 1.99 11.52
C LYS A 15 -0.40 2.02 10.83
N ALA A 16 -0.14 1.08 9.92
CA ALA A 16 1.15 0.97 9.26
C ALA A 16 1.40 2.15 8.30
N ILE A 17 0.39 2.56 7.53
CA ILE A 17 0.48 3.69 6.60
C ILE A 17 0.66 5.02 7.34
N GLU A 18 -0.21 5.33 8.30
CA GLU A 18 -0.17 6.61 9.00
C GLU A 18 1.06 6.73 9.92
N GLY A 19 1.54 5.59 10.43
CA GLY A 19 2.78 5.50 11.20
C GLY A 19 4.06 5.50 10.35
N ARG A 20 3.96 5.48 9.01
CA ARG A 20 5.09 5.34 8.08
C ARG A 20 6.00 4.15 8.42
N ASP A 21 5.39 3.04 8.83
CA ASP A 21 6.11 1.84 9.24
C ASP A 21 6.30 0.89 8.05
N GLY A 22 7.37 1.12 7.29
CA GLY A 22 7.71 0.33 6.11
C GLY A 22 7.93 -1.16 6.42
N LYS A 23 8.45 -1.48 7.62
CA LYS A 23 8.68 -2.87 8.05
C LYS A 23 7.35 -3.57 8.32
N LEU A 24 6.44 -2.91 9.04
CA LEU A 24 5.10 -3.43 9.28
C LEU A 24 4.32 -3.61 7.97
N LEU A 25 4.33 -2.60 7.10
CA LEU A 25 3.71 -2.69 5.76
C LEU A 25 4.24 -3.88 4.96
N SER A 26 5.57 -4.06 4.91
CA SER A 26 6.20 -5.15 4.17
C SER A 26 5.85 -6.53 4.73
N SER A 27 5.63 -6.63 6.05
CA SER A 27 5.23 -7.88 6.70
C SER A 27 3.86 -8.40 6.27
N PHE A 28 3.00 -7.53 5.71
CA PHE A 28 1.66 -7.87 5.27
C PHE A 28 1.63 -8.64 3.95
N TYR A 29 2.72 -8.68 3.18
CA TYR A 29 2.74 -9.26 1.84
C TYR A 29 3.13 -10.75 1.82
N THR A 30 2.59 -11.52 0.87
CA THR A 30 3.11 -12.85 0.52
C THR A 30 4.49 -12.72 -0.15
N ASP A 31 5.26 -13.82 -0.19
CA ASP A 31 6.62 -13.80 -0.73
C ASP A 31 6.65 -13.43 -2.23
N ASP A 32 5.62 -13.87 -2.94
CA ASP A 32 5.40 -13.72 -4.38
C ASP A 32 4.47 -12.56 -4.75
N ALA A 33 4.18 -11.66 -3.80
CA ALA A 33 3.18 -10.61 -4.00
C ALA A 33 3.53 -9.64 -5.15
N LEU A 34 2.50 -9.01 -5.71
CA LEU A 34 2.63 -8.00 -6.75
C LEU A 34 1.97 -6.69 -6.31
N VAL A 35 2.73 -5.58 -6.37
CA VAL A 35 2.19 -4.23 -6.29
C VAL A 35 2.17 -3.62 -7.70
N ARG A 36 1.02 -3.10 -8.12
CA ARG A 36 0.84 -2.36 -9.37
C ARG A 36 0.48 -0.91 -9.06
N VAL A 37 1.30 0.01 -9.54
CA VAL A 37 1.10 1.46 -9.38
C VAL A 37 0.69 2.07 -10.71
N ILE A 38 -0.41 2.82 -10.69
CA ILE A 38 -0.94 3.59 -11.81
C ILE A 38 -1.00 5.05 -11.37
N ASP A 39 -0.28 5.92 -12.07
CA ASP A 39 -0.19 7.36 -11.79
C ASP A 39 0.22 8.14 -13.04
N ARG A 40 0.46 9.45 -12.92
CA ARG A 40 0.88 10.32 -14.04
C ARG A 40 2.17 9.88 -14.75
N ASN A 41 3.06 9.16 -14.07
CA ASN A 41 4.33 8.67 -14.61
C ASN A 41 4.23 7.22 -15.11
N ASN A 42 3.20 6.48 -14.66
CA ASN A 42 3.00 5.06 -14.90
C ASN A 42 1.56 4.83 -15.42
N PRO A 43 1.28 5.15 -16.70
CA PRO A 43 -0.07 5.14 -17.25
C PRO A 43 -0.66 3.72 -17.28
N PRO A 44 -2.00 3.57 -17.42
CA PRO A 44 -2.65 2.26 -17.46
C PRO A 44 -2.11 1.29 -18.52
N SER A 45 -1.58 1.81 -19.64
CA SER A 45 -0.96 1.01 -20.70
C SER A 45 0.46 0.53 -20.37
N LYS A 46 1.11 1.13 -19.38
CA LYS A 46 2.46 0.79 -18.92
C LYS A 46 2.60 1.08 -17.41
N PRO A 47 1.87 0.34 -16.54
CA PRO A 47 1.92 0.55 -15.11
C PRO A 47 3.27 0.10 -14.54
N ARG A 48 3.62 0.61 -13.36
CA ARG A 48 4.78 0.11 -12.63
C ARG A 48 4.39 -1.13 -11.85
N GLU A 49 5.14 -2.21 -12.06
CA GLU A 49 4.96 -3.47 -11.32
C GLU A 49 6.17 -3.75 -10.43
N ILE A 50 5.91 -4.06 -9.16
CA ILE A 50 6.91 -4.39 -8.15
C ILE A 50 6.59 -5.78 -7.63
N ARG A 51 7.49 -6.74 -7.89
CA ARG A 51 7.24 -8.17 -7.69
C ARG A 51 8.12 -8.74 -6.58
N GLY A 52 7.48 -9.47 -5.68
CA GLY A 52 8.10 -10.16 -4.55
C GLY A 52 8.30 -9.27 -3.33
N ARG A 53 8.20 -9.87 -2.13
CA ARG A 53 8.25 -9.14 -0.85
C ARG A 53 9.51 -8.32 -0.67
N ALA A 54 10.67 -8.80 -1.13
CA ALA A 54 11.93 -8.09 -1.01
C ALA A 54 11.90 -6.75 -1.77
N ALA A 55 11.47 -6.74 -3.03
CA ALA A 55 11.36 -5.52 -3.83
C ALA A 55 10.26 -4.59 -3.30
N ILE A 56 9.16 -5.15 -2.82
CA ILE A 56 8.08 -4.40 -2.16
C ILE A 56 8.60 -3.74 -0.87
N SER A 57 9.47 -4.40 -0.11
CA SER A 57 10.09 -3.83 1.09
C SER A 57 10.93 -2.61 0.75
N THR A 58 11.80 -2.71 -0.25
CA THR A 58 12.59 -1.57 -0.71
C THR A 58 11.70 -0.42 -1.20
N PHE A 59 10.58 -0.73 -1.86
CA PHE A 59 9.61 0.28 -2.26
C PHE A 59 8.98 1.00 -1.05
N TRP A 60 8.56 0.26 -0.02
CA TRP A 60 8.00 0.88 1.19
C TRP A 60 9.03 1.64 2.00
N ASP A 61 10.28 1.16 2.08
CA ASP A 61 11.36 1.87 2.76
C ASP A 61 11.62 3.24 2.10
N ASP A 62 11.65 3.30 0.77
CA ASP A 62 11.74 4.57 0.03
C ASP A 62 10.55 5.49 0.35
N ILE A 63 9.31 5.01 0.18
CA ILE A 63 8.10 5.83 0.42
C ILE A 63 8.04 6.34 1.86
N CYS A 64 8.28 5.47 2.85
CA CYS A 64 8.23 5.83 4.26
C CYS A 64 9.39 6.75 4.67
N SER A 65 10.51 6.76 3.94
CA SER A 65 11.62 7.70 4.19
C SER A 65 11.29 9.14 3.78
N ARG A 66 10.39 9.34 2.80
CA ARG A 66 10.00 10.67 2.32
C ARG A 66 9.26 11.42 3.41
N ALA A 67 9.61 12.69 3.63
CA ALA A 67 8.84 13.57 4.51
C ALA A 67 7.48 13.82 3.87
N MET A 68 6.49 12.96 4.14
CA MET A 68 5.11 13.11 3.70
C MET A 68 4.18 12.66 4.81
N THR A 69 3.02 13.28 4.93
CA THR A 69 1.95 12.79 5.81
C THR A 69 1.05 11.84 5.04
N HIS A 70 0.47 10.89 5.75
CA HIS A 70 -0.50 9.96 5.20
C HIS A 70 -1.72 9.93 6.11
N LYS A 71 -2.90 9.92 5.51
CA LYS A 71 -4.18 9.73 6.19
C LYS A 71 -4.98 8.69 5.42
N VAL A 72 -5.36 7.61 6.08
CA VAL A 72 -6.28 6.60 5.52
C VAL A 72 -7.69 6.94 5.96
N ASP A 73 -8.58 7.16 4.99
CA ASP A 73 -9.94 7.67 5.24
C ASP A 73 -10.98 6.54 5.28
N THR A 74 -11.11 5.78 4.19
CA THR A 74 -12.09 4.69 4.08
C THR A 74 -11.36 3.36 3.97
N THR A 75 -11.85 2.34 4.68
CA THR A 75 -11.44 0.95 4.46
C THR A 75 -12.68 0.06 4.35
N ILE A 76 -12.73 -0.75 3.31
CA ILE A 76 -13.79 -1.74 3.04
C ILE A 76 -13.13 -3.11 2.99
N ALA A 77 -13.68 -4.10 3.67
CA ALA A 77 -13.20 -5.47 3.62
C ALA A 77 -14.36 -6.43 3.34
N GLU A 78 -14.17 -7.32 2.39
CA GLU A 78 -15.14 -8.35 2.00
C GLU A 78 -14.39 -9.63 1.58
N GLY A 79 -14.55 -10.70 2.34
CA GLY A 79 -13.82 -11.95 2.10
C GLY A 79 -12.30 -11.74 2.09
N ASP A 80 -11.66 -12.12 0.99
CA ASP A 80 -10.23 -11.93 0.73
C ASP A 80 -9.91 -10.61 0.02
N SER A 81 -10.85 -9.66 -0.04
CA SER A 81 -10.63 -8.34 -0.65
C SER A 81 -10.62 -7.24 0.41
N LEU A 82 -9.70 -6.28 0.26
CA LEU A 82 -9.65 -5.06 1.05
C LEU A 82 -9.42 -3.87 0.13
N ALA A 83 -10.18 -2.80 0.30
CA ALA A 83 -9.98 -1.55 -0.42
C ALA A 83 -9.83 -0.39 0.56
N PHE A 84 -8.98 0.58 0.24
CA PHE A 84 -8.90 1.80 1.02
C PHE A 84 -8.59 3.03 0.18
N THR A 85 -8.92 4.20 0.73
CA THR A 85 -8.52 5.49 0.21
C THR A 85 -7.53 6.17 1.15
N GLN A 86 -6.62 6.93 0.58
CA GLN A 86 -5.58 7.62 1.34
C GLN A 86 -5.30 9.00 0.73
N ALA A 87 -5.20 10.01 1.60
CA ALA A 87 -4.67 11.31 1.26
C ALA A 87 -3.22 11.43 1.75
N CYS A 88 -2.36 12.00 0.91
CA CYS A 88 -1.00 12.35 1.26
C CYS A 88 -0.76 13.85 1.06
N ALA A 89 0.10 14.43 1.88
CA ALA A 89 0.60 15.79 1.67
C ALA A 89 2.12 15.85 1.81
N TYR A 90 2.75 16.55 0.86
CA TYR A 90 4.16 16.88 0.88
C TYR A 90 4.42 18.22 1.61
N PRO A 91 5.65 18.47 2.11
CA PRO A 91 6.01 19.70 2.81
C PRO A 91 5.89 20.96 1.95
N ASP A 92 6.01 20.81 0.63
CA ASP A 92 5.82 21.89 -0.35
C ASP A 92 4.33 22.22 -0.62
N GLY A 93 3.42 21.48 0.02
CA GLY A 93 1.97 21.65 -0.13
C GLY A 93 1.34 20.75 -1.19
N THR A 94 2.13 20.04 -2.01
CA THR A 94 1.61 19.10 -3.02
C THR A 94 0.79 17.99 -2.37
N LYS A 95 -0.42 17.74 -2.86
CA LYS A 95 -1.26 16.64 -2.36
C LYS A 95 -1.31 15.49 -3.36
N VAL A 96 -1.56 14.30 -2.81
CA VAL A 96 -1.81 13.09 -3.57
C VAL A 96 -2.99 12.36 -2.98
N PHE A 97 -3.94 11.95 -3.82
CA PHE A 97 -5.02 11.07 -3.43
C PHE A 97 -4.80 9.69 -4.04
N CYS A 98 -4.97 8.65 -3.23
CA CYS A 98 -4.78 7.27 -3.62
C CYS A 98 -6.07 6.47 -3.38
N ALA A 99 -6.42 5.61 -4.32
CA ALA A 99 -7.33 4.49 -4.09
C ALA A 99 -6.58 3.18 -4.31
N ALA A 100 -6.66 2.27 -3.35
CA ALA A 100 -5.96 0.99 -3.38
C ALA A 100 -6.94 -0.18 -3.20
N MET A 101 -6.72 -1.25 -3.97
CA MET A 101 -7.43 -2.51 -3.87
C MET A 101 -6.44 -3.65 -3.66
N LEU A 102 -6.69 -4.44 -2.63
CA LEU A 102 -5.83 -5.51 -2.13
C LEU A 102 -6.58 -6.83 -2.23
N GLU A 103 -5.88 -7.84 -2.73
CA GLU A 103 -6.34 -9.23 -2.71
C GLU A 103 -5.46 -10.01 -1.73
N LEU A 104 -6.10 -10.68 -0.78
CA LEU A 104 -5.47 -11.44 0.28
C LEU A 104 -5.39 -12.93 -0.08
N LYS A 105 -4.36 -13.60 0.42
CA LYS A 105 -4.16 -15.05 0.36
C LYS A 105 -3.63 -15.51 1.70
N GLY A 106 -4.44 -16.27 2.44
CA GLY A 106 -4.08 -16.72 3.79
C GLY A 106 -3.82 -15.53 4.73
N GLY A 107 -4.65 -14.50 4.65
CA GLY A 107 -4.56 -13.31 5.51
C GLY A 107 -3.42 -12.34 5.18
N ARG A 108 -2.67 -12.54 4.09
CA ARG A 108 -1.60 -11.65 3.63
C ARG A 108 -1.86 -11.14 2.22
N ILE A 109 -1.35 -9.97 1.87
CA ILE A 109 -1.53 -9.32 0.57
C ILE A 109 -0.78 -10.11 -0.50
N ALA A 110 -1.50 -10.70 -1.44
CA ALA A 110 -0.93 -11.32 -2.63
C ALA A 110 -0.88 -10.35 -3.82
N ARG A 111 -1.86 -9.45 -3.92
CA ARG A 111 -1.88 -8.40 -4.95
C ARG A 111 -2.35 -7.08 -4.34
N GLN A 112 -1.74 -5.99 -4.78
CA GLN A 112 -2.20 -4.64 -4.53
C GLN A 112 -2.17 -3.86 -5.84
N THR A 113 -3.28 -3.20 -6.17
CA THR A 113 -3.33 -2.18 -7.21
C THR A 113 -3.58 -0.83 -6.54
N VAL A 114 -2.78 0.18 -6.87
CA VAL A 114 -2.97 1.55 -6.40
C VAL A 114 -3.07 2.50 -7.59
N VAL A 115 -4.08 3.36 -7.57
CA VAL A 115 -4.26 4.47 -8.50
C VAL A 115 -4.04 5.76 -7.74
N GLN A 116 -3.22 6.65 -8.28
CA GLN A 116 -2.88 7.92 -7.64
C GLN A 116 -3.22 9.11 -8.54
N ALA A 117 -3.82 10.13 -7.95
CA ALA A 117 -3.98 11.46 -8.53
C ALA A 117 -3.13 12.44 -7.73
N TRP A 118 -2.43 13.34 -8.42
CA TRP A 118 -1.52 14.33 -7.85
C TRP A 118 -2.04 15.73 -8.14
N ASP A 119 -1.79 16.68 -7.23
CA ASP A 119 -1.89 18.11 -7.56
C ASP A 119 -0.87 18.43 -8.67
N GLU A 120 -1.28 19.26 -9.64
CA GLU A 120 -0.45 19.72 -10.77
C GLU A 120 0.33 20.99 -10.42
#